data_AF-A0A7R8WUY4-F1
#
_entry.id   AF-A0A7R8WUY4-F1
#
_cell.length_a   1.000
_cell.length_b   1.000
_cell.length_c   1.000
_cell.angle_alpha   90.00
_cell.angle_beta   90.00
_cell.angle_gamma   90.00
#
_symmetry.space_group_name_H-M   'P 1'
#
loop_
_entity.id
_entity.type
_entity.pdbx_description
1 polymer ?
#
loop_
_entity_poly.entity_id
_entity_poly.type
_entity_poly.pdbx_seq_one_letter_code
_entity_poly.pdbx_strand_id
1 'polypeptide(L)'
;MAHVDEGFFLPESPRWLASKGKVKKALKIMSLMAKVNGKPLSDAQEKDILRRLESSIEDAKDKKPIPPKDVDEELQLNVKAQIKDSNGTGNSRTTGDDGKTEAVVAEADVEDEDGLTAPPSPLGLFKTPNLRKKTLLIILIWFANQNVYIGLTYCGPQIGSTLYIGFFLSSAIELVAYVPSLYAMDHFGRRFPMVGLQIVGGFFALLTMVLPESQSTATMVCFLIAKMAVASSFLIIYPYAGELYPTVLRAYGFSLGSYIGMTGLIAIPFVVYLVRKHGLSLPRK
;
A
#
# COMPACT_ATOMS: atom_id res chain seq x y z
N MET A 1 9.79 -4.98 31.91
CA MET A 1 10.53 -5.54 30.76
C MET A 1 9.52 -6.14 29.78
N ALA A 2 9.19 -5.41 28.72
CA ALA A 2 8.40 -5.94 27.62
C ALA A 2 9.36 -6.25 26.47
N HIS A 3 9.76 -7.53 26.38
CA HIS A 3 10.41 -8.09 25.20
C HIS A 3 9.53 -7.76 23.99
N VAL A 4 10.05 -6.92 23.10
CA VAL A 4 9.53 -6.75 21.75
C VAL A 4 10.75 -6.91 20.88
N ASP A 5 10.73 -7.99 20.11
CA ASP A 5 11.80 -8.52 19.29
C ASP A 5 12.65 -7.42 18.64
N GLU A 6 13.87 -7.24 19.15
CA GLU A 6 14.92 -6.43 18.53
C GLU A 6 15.43 -7.06 17.22
N GLY A 7 14.87 -8.20 16.80
CA GLY A 7 15.30 -8.98 15.65
C GLY A 7 14.46 -8.85 14.38
N PHE A 8 13.45 -7.98 14.30
CA PHE A 8 12.55 -7.99 13.15
C PHE A 8 12.83 -6.87 12.13
N PHE A 9 13.26 -7.29 10.94
CA PHE A 9 13.83 -6.51 9.84
C PHE A 9 12.96 -5.35 9.30
N LEU A 10 11.65 -5.29 9.60
CA LEU A 10 10.76 -4.17 9.28
C LEU A 10 9.69 -4.00 10.40
N PRO A 11 9.62 -2.83 11.08
CA PRO A 11 8.55 -2.56 12.04
C PRO A 11 7.19 -2.33 11.33
N GLU A 12 6.08 -2.60 12.04
CA GLU A 12 4.74 -2.19 11.60
C GLU A 12 4.69 -0.66 11.40
N SER A 13 3.79 -0.18 10.53
CA SER A 13 3.63 1.25 10.32
C SER A 13 3.33 2.03 11.62
N PRO A 14 4.17 3.02 11.99
CA PRO A 14 3.90 3.90 13.12
C PRO A 14 2.58 4.66 12.95
N ARG A 15 2.25 5.05 11.72
CA ARG A 15 1.04 5.80 11.39
C ARG A 15 -0.23 4.96 11.59
N TRP A 16 -0.19 3.68 11.18
CA TRP A 16 -1.29 2.75 11.45
C TRP A 16 -1.43 2.43 12.94
N LEU A 17 -0.31 2.29 13.67
CA LEU A 17 -0.36 2.08 15.11
C LEU A 17 -0.94 3.29 15.86
N ALA A 18 -0.63 4.50 15.41
CA ALA A 18 -1.20 5.73 15.95
C ALA A 18 -2.71 5.79 15.70
N SER A 19 -3.18 5.51 14.48
CA SER A 19 -4.62 5.54 14.16
C SER A 19 -5.44 4.49 14.91
N LYS A 20 -4.85 3.36 15.29
CA LYS A 20 -5.50 2.30 16.10
C LYS A 20 -5.36 2.51 17.61
N GLY A 21 -4.86 3.66 18.06
CA GLY A 21 -4.70 3.96 19.48
C GLY A 21 -3.57 3.22 20.18
N LYS A 22 -2.68 2.53 19.45
CA LYS A 22 -1.52 1.82 19.98
C LYS A 22 -0.31 2.76 20.15
N VAL A 23 -0.54 3.91 20.80
CA VAL A 23 0.40 5.04 20.90
C VAL A 23 1.77 4.63 21.45
N LYS A 24 1.78 3.83 22.52
CA LYS A 24 3.03 3.34 23.14
C LYS A 24 3.89 2.50 22.17
N LYS A 25 3.26 1.71 21.28
CA LYS A 25 3.98 0.92 20.26
C LYS A 25 4.50 1.82 19.14
N ALA A 26 3.70 2.80 18.71
CA ALA A 26 4.11 3.79 17.72
C ALA A 26 5.33 4.59 18.23
N LEU A 27 5.26 5.12 19.46
CA LEU A 27 6.36 5.87 20.08
C LEU A 27 7.64 5.04 20.18
N LYS A 28 7.54 3.77 20.60
CA LYS A 28 8.70 2.87 20.68
C LYS A 28 9.38 2.71 19.31
N ILE A 29 8.61 2.56 18.24
CA ILE A 29 9.15 2.45 16.87
C ILE A 29 9.78 3.77 16.43
N MET A 30 9.15 4.92 16.72
CA MET A 30 9.72 6.23 16.39
C MET A 30 11.02 6.51 17.16
N SER A 31 11.06 6.18 18.45
CA SER A 31 12.26 6.26 19.30
C SER A 31 13.39 5.39 18.76
N LEU A 32 13.08 4.16 18.30
CA LEU A 32 14.05 3.29 17.61
C LEU A 32 14.57 3.90 16.31
N MET A 33 13.67 4.44 15.46
CA MET A 33 14.07 5.09 14.20
C MET A 33 14.95 6.32 14.45
N ALA A 34 14.64 7.11 15.49
CA ALA A 34 15.37 8.32 15.84
C ALA A 34 16.77 8.02 16.41
N LYS A 35 16.90 6.98 17.25
CA LYS A 35 18.21 6.45 17.69
C LYS A 35 19.04 5.98 16.50
N VAL A 36 18.42 5.27 15.57
CA VAL A 36 19.05 4.77 14.33
C VAL A 36 19.50 5.92 13.41
N ASN A 37 18.80 7.05 13.43
CA ASN A 37 19.13 8.25 12.67
C ASN A 37 20.09 9.20 13.41
N GLY A 38 20.63 8.80 14.57
CA GLY A 38 21.60 9.60 15.33
C GLY A 38 21.01 10.81 16.08
N LYS A 39 19.69 11.02 16.02
CA LYS A 39 18.95 12.08 16.73
C LYS A 39 18.02 11.44 17.78
N PRO A 40 18.53 10.93 18.92
CA PRO A 40 17.67 10.30 19.93
C PRO A 40 16.68 11.33 20.52
N LEU A 41 15.40 10.94 20.66
CA LEU A 41 14.42 11.81 21.30
C LEU A 41 14.77 11.98 22.78
N SER A 42 14.71 13.22 23.28
CA SER A 42 14.72 13.48 24.71
C SER A 42 13.40 13.03 25.36
N ASP A 43 13.45 12.69 26.65
CA ASP A 43 12.26 12.28 27.43
C ASP A 43 11.13 13.32 27.40
N ALA A 44 11.47 14.61 27.22
CA ALA A 44 10.51 15.70 27.07
C ALA A 44 9.80 15.65 25.70
N GLN A 45 10.52 15.39 24.62
CA GLN A 45 9.96 15.23 23.28
C GLN A 45 9.09 13.98 23.18
N GLU A 46 9.51 12.86 23.79
CA GLU A 46 8.71 11.64 23.84
C GLU A 46 7.37 11.87 24.56
N LYS A 47 7.37 12.59 25.69
CA LYS A 47 6.15 12.94 26.44
C LYS A 47 5.24 13.93 25.69
N ASP A 48 5.81 14.90 24.97
CA ASP A 48 5.02 15.84 24.16
C ASP A 48 4.30 15.13 23.01
N ILE A 49 5.00 14.27 22.28
CA ILE A 49 4.42 13.47 21.20
C ILE A 49 3.33 12.54 21.74
N LEU A 50 3.56 11.88 22.89
CA LEU A 50 2.55 11.05 23.54
C LEU A 50 1.27 11.85 23.85
N ARG A 51 1.41 13.04 24.46
CA ARG A 51 0.27 13.90 24.79
C ARG A 51 -0.53 14.31 23.56
N ARG A 52 0.14 14.71 22.48
CA ARG A 52 -0.51 15.11 21.22
C ARG A 52 -1.21 13.94 20.52
N LEU A 53 -0.61 12.75 20.56
CA LEU A 53 -1.22 11.55 19.98
C LEU A 53 -2.44 11.10 20.80
N GLU A 54 -2.34 11.14 22.13
CA GLU A 54 -3.46 10.81 23.03
C GLU A 54 -4.61 11.80 22.87
N SER A 55 -4.34 13.11 22.81
CA SER A 55 -5.37 14.13 22.56
C SER A 55 -6.05 13.93 21.21
N SER A 56 -5.27 13.65 20.15
CA SER A 56 -5.83 13.41 18.81
C SER A 56 -6.72 12.16 18.74
N ILE A 57 -6.45 11.15 19.57
CA ILE A 57 -7.30 9.95 19.68
C ILE A 57 -8.57 10.24 20.46
N GLU A 58 -8.48 11.06 21.51
CA GLU A 58 -9.63 11.49 22.31
C GLU A 58 -10.58 12.35 21.47
N ASP A 59 -10.05 13.30 20.71
CA ASP A 59 -10.79 14.10 19.71
C ASP A 59 -11.43 13.22 18.61
N ALA A 60 -10.75 12.14 18.21
CA ALA A 60 -11.26 11.20 17.21
C ALA A 60 -12.36 10.27 17.75
N LYS A 61 -12.43 10.05 19.08
CA LYS A 61 -13.48 9.28 19.73
C LYS A 61 -14.73 10.11 19.98
N ASP A 62 -14.58 11.40 20.28
CA ASP A 62 -15.70 12.33 20.49
C ASP A 62 -16.39 12.76 19.19
N LYS A 63 -15.66 12.72 18.06
CA LYS A 63 -16.29 12.82 16.74
C LYS A 63 -17.09 11.54 16.44
N LYS A 64 -18.39 11.56 16.78
CA LYS A 64 -19.38 10.62 16.20
C LYS A 64 -19.15 10.51 14.68
N PRO A 65 -19.32 9.32 14.07
CA PRO A 65 -19.23 9.19 12.63
C PRO A 65 -20.10 10.27 12.00
N ILE A 66 -19.50 11.06 11.11
CA ILE A 66 -20.22 12.08 10.36
C ILE A 66 -21.37 11.31 9.68
N PRO A 67 -22.65 11.56 10.03
CA PRO A 67 -23.74 10.96 9.28
C PRO A 67 -23.51 11.31 7.81
N PRO A 68 -23.86 10.44 6.85
CA PRO A 68 -23.72 10.80 5.44
C PRO A 68 -24.43 12.14 5.29
N LYS A 69 -23.67 13.22 5.10
CA LYS A 69 -24.27 14.50 4.77
C LYS A 69 -24.90 14.24 3.41
N ASP A 70 -26.22 14.42 3.31
CA ASP A 70 -26.92 14.38 2.03
C ASP A 70 -26.23 15.40 1.12
N VAL A 71 -25.34 14.89 0.25
CA VAL A 71 -24.46 15.68 -0.62
C VAL A 71 -25.28 16.54 -1.58
N ASP A 72 -26.57 16.25 -1.71
CA ASP A 72 -27.48 16.89 -2.64
C ASP A 72 -27.99 18.26 -2.17
N GLU A 73 -28.13 18.53 -0.86
CA GLU A 73 -28.72 19.79 -0.38
C GLU A 73 -27.69 20.94 -0.28
N GLU A 74 -26.47 20.64 0.16
CA GLU A 74 -25.38 21.63 0.30
C GLU A 74 -24.81 22.03 -1.08
N LEU A 75 -24.78 21.10 -2.04
CA LEU A 75 -24.39 21.40 -3.43
C LEU A 75 -25.44 22.26 -4.14
N GLN A 76 -26.74 22.03 -3.90
CA GLN A 76 -27.80 22.84 -4.51
C GLN A 76 -27.89 24.25 -3.92
N LEU A 77 -27.60 24.43 -2.63
CA LEU A 77 -27.52 25.76 -2.02
C LEU A 77 -26.31 26.53 -2.57
N ASN A 78 -25.14 25.91 -2.63
CA ASN A 78 -23.92 26.55 -3.13
C ASN A 78 -23.98 26.86 -4.64
N VAL A 79 -24.62 25.99 -5.45
CA VAL A 79 -24.87 26.28 -6.88
C VAL A 79 -25.88 27.41 -7.06
N LYS A 80 -26.96 27.47 -6.26
CA LYS A 80 -27.92 28.59 -6.31
C LYS A 80 -27.31 29.91 -5.84
N ALA A 81 -26.42 29.89 -4.85
CA ALA A 81 -25.68 31.06 -4.41
C ALA A 81 -24.72 31.56 -5.50
N GLN A 82 -23.95 30.65 -6.11
CA GLN A 82 -23.01 31.02 -7.19
C GLN A 82 -23.70 31.54 -8.46
N ILE A 83 -24.89 31.04 -8.81
CA ILE A 83 -25.65 31.54 -9.97
C ILE A 83 -26.21 32.95 -9.68
N LYS A 84 -26.50 33.28 -8.42
CA LYS A 84 -27.02 34.60 -8.04
C LYS A 84 -25.94 35.69 -8.07
N ASP A 85 -24.69 35.33 -7.76
CA ASP A 85 -23.58 36.28 -7.68
C ASP A 85 -22.93 36.57 -9.05
N SER A 86 -23.18 35.74 -10.08
CA SER A 86 -22.63 35.96 -11.42
C SER A 86 -23.33 37.06 -12.24
N ASN A 87 -24.38 37.69 -11.72
CA ASN A 87 -25.13 38.77 -12.40
C ASN A 87 -24.97 40.16 -11.77
N GLY A 88 -23.96 40.38 -10.93
CA GLY A 88 -23.70 41.67 -10.27
C GLY A 88 -22.27 42.17 -10.42
N THR A 89 -22.08 43.10 -11.35
CA THR A 89 -21.04 44.13 -11.47
C THR A 89 -20.09 44.35 -10.28
N GLY A 90 -18.77 44.29 -10.54
CA GLY A 90 -17.81 45.34 -10.17
C GLY A 90 -17.10 45.32 -8.80
N ASN A 91 -15.76 45.33 -8.91
CA ASN A 91 -14.80 46.12 -8.11
C ASN A 91 -14.07 45.49 -6.88
N SER A 92 -12.90 46.06 -6.64
CA SER A 92 -11.71 45.61 -5.91
C SER A 92 -11.75 45.84 -4.37
N ARG A 93 -10.84 45.11 -3.69
CA ARG A 93 -10.12 45.37 -2.41
C ARG A 93 -10.60 44.74 -1.07
N THR A 94 -9.68 43.92 -0.55
CA THR A 94 -9.10 43.83 0.82
C THR A 94 -9.81 43.14 2.01
N THR A 95 -8.97 42.36 2.71
CA THR A 95 -8.87 42.04 4.18
C THR A 95 -9.67 40.90 4.83
N GLY A 96 -8.96 40.12 5.66
CA GLY A 96 -9.45 39.20 6.72
C GLY A 96 -9.48 37.73 6.30
N ASP A 97 -8.45 36.92 6.57
CA ASP A 97 -8.18 36.16 7.81
C ASP A 97 -9.04 34.88 7.97
N ASP A 98 -8.42 33.86 8.56
CA ASP A 98 -8.97 32.54 8.94
C ASP A 98 -9.13 31.44 7.88
N GLY A 99 -7.98 31.01 7.33
CA GLY A 99 -7.80 29.61 6.94
C GLY A 99 -7.27 28.77 8.10
N LYS A 100 -7.97 27.67 8.47
CA LYS A 100 -7.42 26.53 9.24
C LYS A 100 -8.43 25.38 9.39
N THR A 101 -8.56 24.55 8.35
CA THR A 101 -9.17 23.22 8.52
C THR A 101 -8.52 22.10 7.69
N GLU A 102 -7.46 22.39 6.93
CA GLU A 102 -6.75 21.40 6.13
C GLU A 102 -5.24 21.43 6.42
N ALA A 103 -4.85 21.16 7.68
CA ALA A 103 -3.43 20.99 8.02
C ALA A 103 -3.23 20.33 9.39
N VAL A 104 -3.68 19.09 9.61
CA VAL A 104 -3.24 18.34 10.81
C VAL A 104 -3.08 16.83 10.53
N VAL A 105 -2.25 16.52 9.54
CA VAL A 105 -1.27 15.43 9.71
C VAL A 105 0.06 16.13 9.62
N ALA A 106 0.44 16.81 10.70
CA ALA A 106 1.77 17.37 10.84
C ALA A 106 2.74 16.20 10.81
N GLU A 107 3.34 16.02 9.63
CA GLU A 107 4.58 15.30 9.47
C GLU A 107 5.54 15.84 10.53
N ALA A 108 6.18 14.92 11.25
CA ALA A 108 7.39 15.27 11.97
C ALA A 108 8.43 15.59 10.90
N ASP A 109 8.41 16.83 10.42
CA ASP A 109 9.51 17.45 9.70
C ASP A 109 10.67 17.54 10.69
N VAL A 110 11.42 16.45 10.78
CA VAL A 110 12.82 16.53 11.15
C VAL A 110 13.50 17.02 9.88
N GLU A 111 13.55 18.34 9.74
CA GLU A 111 14.51 18.99 8.87
C GLU A 111 15.89 18.43 9.21
N ASP A 112 16.48 17.76 8.22
CA ASP A 112 17.93 17.68 8.13
C ASP A 112 18.44 19.07 7.72
N GLU A 113 18.50 19.98 8.69
CA GLU A 113 19.39 21.14 8.68
C GLU A 113 20.83 20.61 8.75
N ASP A 114 21.30 20.08 7.63
CA ASP A 114 22.71 19.96 7.23
C ASP A 114 22.72 19.75 5.70
N GLY A 115 22.47 20.83 4.95
CA GLY A 115 22.74 20.92 3.51
C GLY A 115 21.54 21.19 2.61
N LEU A 116 20.96 22.39 2.69
CA LEU A 116 20.17 22.98 1.62
C LEU A 116 21.10 23.19 0.39
N THR A 117 20.94 22.44 -0.71
CA THR A 117 21.31 22.76 -2.13
C THR A 117 21.52 21.55 -3.08
N ALA A 118 20.86 20.40 -2.89
CA ALA A 118 20.83 19.39 -3.97
C ALA A 118 19.40 18.86 -4.20
N PRO A 119 18.93 18.77 -5.46
CA PRO A 119 17.70 18.03 -5.74
C PRO A 119 17.86 16.59 -5.24
N PRO A 120 16.83 16.01 -4.61
CA PRO A 120 16.89 14.67 -4.06
C PRO A 120 17.27 13.69 -5.16
N SER A 121 18.49 13.18 -5.09
CA SER A 121 19.01 12.24 -6.08
C SER A 121 18.43 10.85 -5.81
N PRO A 122 18.12 10.05 -6.85
CA PRO A 122 17.61 8.68 -6.67
C PRO A 122 18.57 7.79 -5.87
N LEU A 123 19.87 8.11 -5.85
CA LEU A 123 20.87 7.45 -5.01
C LEU A 123 20.66 7.66 -3.49
N GLY A 124 19.86 8.66 -3.08
CA GLY A 124 19.48 8.88 -1.69
C GLY A 124 18.79 7.67 -1.05
N LEU A 125 18.14 6.84 -1.86
CA LEU A 125 17.45 5.62 -1.42
C LEU A 125 18.42 4.53 -0.88
N PHE A 126 19.68 4.61 -1.28
CA PHE A 126 20.74 3.66 -0.90
C PHE A 126 21.75 4.26 0.09
N LYS A 127 21.58 5.52 0.50
CA LYS A 127 22.55 6.27 1.30
C LYS A 127 22.72 5.70 2.71
N THR A 128 21.62 5.36 3.39
CA THR A 128 21.66 4.75 4.74
C THR A 128 21.43 3.24 4.67
N PRO A 129 22.14 2.43 5.49
CA PRO A 129 22.04 0.97 5.45
C PRO A 129 20.64 0.44 5.83
N ASN A 130 19.92 1.17 6.68
CA ASN A 130 18.57 0.81 7.10
C ASN A 130 17.53 1.09 6.01
N LEU A 131 17.66 2.20 5.29
CA LEU A 131 16.80 2.49 4.14
C LEU A 131 17.09 1.51 3.01
N ARG A 132 18.37 1.18 2.73
CA ARG A 132 18.75 0.19 1.71
C ARG A 132 18.09 -1.17 1.94
N LYS A 133 18.12 -1.69 3.17
CA LYS A 133 17.50 -2.97 3.54
C LYS A 133 15.99 -2.97 3.31
N LYS A 134 15.33 -1.88 3.73
CA LYS A 134 13.89 -1.64 3.53
C LYS A 134 13.53 -1.57 2.04
N THR A 135 14.30 -0.81 1.27
CA THR A 135 14.15 -0.66 -0.18
C THR A 135 14.29 -1.99 -0.91
N LEU A 136 15.34 -2.75 -0.61
CA LEU A 136 15.61 -4.04 -1.25
C LEU A 136 14.49 -5.04 -0.97
N LEU A 137 13.95 -5.05 0.25
CA LEU A 137 12.81 -5.88 0.60
C LEU A 137 11.55 -5.50 -0.19
N ILE A 138 11.21 -4.21 -0.26
CA ILE A 138 10.05 -3.76 -1.05
C ILE A 138 10.24 -4.11 -2.53
N ILE A 139 11.43 -3.89 -3.08
CA ILE A 139 11.73 -4.23 -4.48
C ILE A 139 11.51 -5.72 -4.73
N LEU A 140 12.02 -6.59 -3.84
CA LEU A 140 11.85 -8.04 -3.96
C LEU A 140 10.37 -8.43 -3.94
N ILE A 141 9.61 -7.86 -3.00
CA ILE A 141 8.20 -8.17 -2.87
C ILE A 141 7.42 -7.68 -4.10
N TRP A 142 7.76 -6.51 -4.62
CA TRP A 142 7.07 -5.97 -5.78
C TRP A 142 7.42 -6.72 -7.06
N PHE A 143 8.68 -7.14 -7.20
CA PHE A 143 9.11 -8.04 -8.24
C PHE A 143 8.33 -9.36 -8.19
N ALA A 144 8.23 -10.01 -7.02
CA ALA A 144 7.48 -11.25 -6.86
C ALA A 144 5.98 -11.07 -7.21
N ASN A 145 5.35 -10.02 -6.70
CA ASN A 145 3.94 -9.74 -6.99
C ASN A 145 3.72 -9.49 -8.50
N GLN A 146 4.53 -8.65 -9.15
CA GLN A 146 4.42 -8.35 -10.59
C GLN A 146 4.56 -9.62 -11.44
N ASN A 147 5.59 -10.43 -11.19
CA ASN A 147 5.81 -11.66 -11.96
C ASN A 147 4.66 -12.66 -11.80
N VAL A 148 4.19 -12.89 -10.57
CA VAL A 148 3.09 -13.83 -10.33
C VAL A 148 1.78 -13.29 -10.95
N TYR A 149 1.50 -12.00 -10.81
CA TYR A 149 0.29 -11.38 -11.38
C TYR A 149 0.26 -11.46 -12.89
N ILE A 150 1.37 -11.11 -13.56
CA ILE A 150 1.47 -11.17 -15.01
C ILE A 150 1.38 -12.63 -15.47
N GLY A 151 2.05 -13.57 -14.78
CA GLY A 151 2.01 -14.99 -15.11
C GLY A 151 0.61 -15.59 -15.00
N LEU A 152 -0.10 -15.31 -13.91
CA LEU A 152 -1.50 -15.71 -13.72
C LEU A 152 -2.40 -15.08 -14.78
N THR A 153 -2.17 -13.82 -15.15
CA THR A 153 -2.98 -13.14 -16.17
C THR A 153 -2.77 -13.74 -17.57
N TYR A 154 -1.56 -14.19 -17.90
CA TYR A 154 -1.28 -14.92 -19.15
C TYR A 154 -1.94 -16.31 -19.19
N CYS A 155 -1.99 -17.01 -18.06
CA CYS A 155 -2.60 -18.35 -17.95
C CYS A 155 -4.13 -18.30 -17.79
N GLY A 156 -4.69 -17.20 -17.27
CA GLY A 156 -6.10 -17.09 -16.90
C GLY A 156 -7.10 -17.45 -17.99
N PRO A 157 -6.99 -16.91 -19.22
CA PRO A 157 -7.92 -17.25 -20.30
C PRO A 157 -7.90 -18.73 -20.70
N GLN A 158 -6.83 -19.48 -20.40
CA GLN A 158 -6.64 -20.86 -20.84
C GLN A 158 -7.18 -21.89 -19.84
N ILE A 159 -7.44 -21.49 -18.59
CA ILE A 159 -7.88 -22.41 -17.51
C ILE A 159 -9.41 -22.60 -17.52
N GLY A 160 -10.16 -21.68 -18.15
CA GLY A 160 -11.62 -21.71 -18.20
C GLY A 160 -12.19 -22.70 -19.20
N SER A 161 -13.43 -23.14 -18.94
CA SER A 161 -14.22 -23.94 -19.89
C SER A 161 -14.40 -23.24 -21.23
N THR A 162 -14.41 -21.90 -21.21
CA THR A 162 -14.30 -21.04 -22.39
C THR A 162 -13.32 -19.90 -22.11
N LEU A 163 -12.72 -19.35 -23.16
CA LEU A 163 -11.82 -18.19 -23.05
C LEU A 163 -12.51 -16.98 -22.39
N TYR A 164 -13.79 -16.76 -22.72
CA TYR A 164 -14.58 -15.64 -22.24
C TYR A 164 -14.91 -15.74 -20.75
N ILE A 165 -15.33 -16.92 -20.28
CA ILE A 165 -15.67 -17.11 -18.87
C ILE A 165 -14.42 -16.98 -17.99
N GLY A 166 -13.28 -17.50 -18.45
CA GLY A 166 -12.00 -17.39 -17.73
C GLY A 166 -11.54 -15.94 -17.59
N PHE A 167 -11.61 -15.17 -18.67
CA PHE A 167 -11.28 -13.74 -18.65
C PHE A 167 -12.23 -12.93 -17.76
N PHE A 168 -13.55 -13.14 -17.92
CA PHE A 168 -14.55 -12.44 -17.12
C PHE A 168 -14.38 -12.69 -15.62
N LEU A 169 -14.25 -13.96 -15.23
CA LEU A 169 -14.14 -14.36 -13.82
C LEU A 169 -12.81 -13.90 -13.22
N SER A 170 -11.74 -13.93 -14.02
CA SER A 170 -10.43 -13.40 -13.66
C SER A 170 -10.43 -11.90 -13.39
N SER A 171 -11.22 -11.10 -14.11
CA SER A 171 -11.32 -9.65 -13.89
C SER A 171 -12.31 -9.33 -12.77
N ALA A 172 -13.41 -10.09 -12.66
CA ALA A 172 -14.41 -9.91 -11.60
C ALA A 172 -13.82 -10.15 -10.21
N ILE A 173 -12.97 -11.18 -10.05
CA ILE A 173 -12.37 -11.50 -8.75
C ILE A 173 -11.39 -10.42 -8.26
N GLU A 174 -10.73 -9.70 -9.17
CA GLU A 174 -9.86 -8.57 -8.80
C GLU A 174 -10.68 -7.46 -8.15
N LEU A 175 -11.86 -7.13 -8.69
CA LEU A 175 -12.75 -6.15 -8.09
C LEU A 175 -13.25 -6.59 -6.70
N VAL A 176 -13.59 -7.88 -6.56
CA VAL A 176 -14.04 -8.45 -5.28
C VAL A 176 -12.91 -8.43 -4.24
N ALA A 177 -11.66 -8.53 -4.66
CA ALA A 177 -10.49 -8.54 -3.77
C ALA A 177 -10.27 -7.24 -2.98
N TYR A 178 -10.81 -6.10 -3.45
CA TYR A 178 -10.63 -4.80 -2.79
C TYR A 178 -11.29 -4.72 -1.42
N VAL A 179 -12.52 -5.25 -1.26
CA VAL A 179 -13.26 -5.10 0.02
C VAL A 179 -12.60 -5.89 1.16
N PRO A 180 -12.27 -7.19 1.00
CA PRO A 180 -11.59 -7.96 2.05
C PRO A 180 -10.20 -7.42 2.38
N SER A 181 -9.49 -6.86 1.40
CA SER A 181 -8.14 -6.33 1.62
C SER A 181 -8.16 -5.04 2.45
N LEU A 182 -9.14 -4.16 2.25
CA LEU A 182 -9.37 -3.00 3.14
C LEU A 182 -9.65 -3.45 4.57
N TYR A 183 -10.58 -4.39 4.75
CA TYR A 183 -10.90 -4.94 6.07
C TYR A 183 -9.68 -5.60 6.75
N ALA A 184 -8.90 -6.37 5.99
CA ALA A 184 -7.70 -7.03 6.49
C ALA A 184 -6.65 -6.02 6.97
N MET A 185 -6.44 -4.92 6.23
CA MET A 185 -5.53 -3.84 6.62
C MET A 185 -5.98 -3.12 7.89
N ASP A 186 -7.29 -2.98 8.09
CA ASP A 186 -7.84 -2.29 9.26
C ASP A 186 -7.71 -3.09 10.54
N HIS A 187 -7.84 -4.42 10.48
CA HIS A 187 -7.82 -5.26 11.68
C HIS A 187 -6.42 -5.84 11.99
N PHE A 188 -5.69 -6.32 10.98
CA PHE A 188 -4.47 -7.11 11.19
C PHE A 188 -3.16 -6.33 11.00
N GLY A 189 -3.24 -5.04 10.64
CA GLY A 189 -2.08 -4.26 10.23
C GLY A 189 -1.79 -4.44 8.75
N ARG A 190 -0.61 -4.03 8.31
CA ARG A 190 -0.24 -4.08 6.87
C ARG A 190 0.70 -5.23 6.57
N ARG A 191 1.61 -5.55 7.50
CA ARG A 191 2.65 -6.58 7.29
C ARG A 191 2.09 -8.00 7.26
N PHE A 192 1.24 -8.36 8.23
CA PHE A 192 0.73 -9.72 8.38
C PHE A 192 -0.21 -10.14 7.26
N PRO A 193 -1.20 -9.33 6.84
CA PRO A 193 -2.03 -9.72 5.71
C PRO A 193 -1.22 -9.79 4.41
N MET A 194 -0.24 -8.91 4.20
CA MET A 194 0.62 -8.95 3.01
C MET A 194 1.43 -10.25 2.90
N VAL A 195 2.06 -10.68 4.00
CA VAL A 195 2.80 -11.95 4.04
C VAL A 195 1.83 -13.14 3.90
N GLY A 196 0.71 -13.12 4.63
CA GLY A 196 -0.30 -14.19 4.56
C GLY A 196 -0.87 -14.37 3.15
N LEU A 197 -1.21 -13.28 2.48
CA LEU A 197 -1.73 -13.30 1.11
C LEU A 197 -0.68 -13.80 0.10
N GLN A 198 0.60 -13.50 0.30
CA GLN A 198 1.66 -14.04 -0.56
C GLN A 198 1.87 -15.53 -0.38
N ILE A 199 1.82 -16.03 0.86
CA ILE A 199 1.91 -17.46 1.14
C ILE A 199 0.71 -18.20 0.54
N VAL A 200 -0.50 -17.69 0.78
CA VAL A 200 -1.75 -18.24 0.22
C VAL A 200 -1.70 -18.20 -1.32
N GLY A 201 -1.35 -17.05 -1.90
CA GLY A 201 -1.25 -16.87 -3.35
C GLY A 201 -0.24 -17.83 -3.99
N GLY A 202 0.95 -17.96 -3.39
CA GLY A 202 1.98 -18.90 -3.85
C GLY A 202 1.56 -20.37 -3.71
N PHE A 203 0.93 -20.73 -2.58
CA PHE A 203 0.43 -22.08 -2.36
C PHE A 203 -0.63 -22.48 -3.39
N PHE A 204 -1.64 -21.63 -3.60
CA PHE A 204 -2.68 -21.91 -4.59
C PHE A 204 -2.15 -21.86 -6.03
N ALA A 205 -1.18 -20.99 -6.33
CA ALA A 205 -0.52 -20.97 -7.65
C ALA A 205 0.23 -22.28 -7.91
N LEU A 206 0.98 -22.82 -6.94
CA LEU A 206 1.62 -24.12 -7.06
C LEU A 206 0.59 -25.25 -7.17
N LEU A 207 -0.51 -25.16 -6.42
CA LEU A 207 -1.59 -26.14 -6.46
C LEU A 207 -2.21 -26.23 -7.88
N THR A 208 -2.38 -25.10 -8.58
CA THR A 208 -2.87 -25.11 -9.98
C THR A 208 -1.95 -25.87 -10.95
N MET A 209 -0.67 -26.06 -10.62
CA MET A 209 0.27 -26.84 -11.43
C MET A 209 0.18 -28.34 -11.16
N VAL A 210 -0.28 -28.73 -9.97
CA VAL A 210 -0.36 -30.14 -9.55
C VAL A 210 -1.71 -30.76 -9.95
N LEU A 211 -2.77 -29.97 -10.06
CA LEU A 211 -4.09 -30.48 -10.44
C LEU A 211 -4.15 -30.91 -11.92
N PRO A 212 -4.66 -32.13 -12.21
CA PRO A 212 -4.83 -32.61 -13.58
C PRO A 212 -5.96 -31.87 -14.30
N GLU A 213 -5.85 -31.77 -15.63
CA GLU A 213 -6.80 -31.04 -16.50
C GLU A 213 -8.22 -31.63 -16.47
N SER A 214 -8.38 -32.87 -16.00
CA SER A 214 -9.68 -33.53 -15.85
C SER A 214 -10.62 -32.83 -14.87
N GLN A 215 -10.10 -31.99 -13.96
CA GLN A 215 -10.88 -31.22 -12.99
C GLN A 215 -10.80 -29.70 -13.24
N SER A 216 -11.24 -29.24 -14.42
CA SER A 216 -11.21 -27.82 -14.81
C SER A 216 -11.81 -26.87 -13.76
N THR A 217 -12.92 -27.24 -13.10
CA THR A 217 -13.54 -26.41 -12.06
C THR A 217 -12.63 -26.22 -10.83
N ALA A 218 -11.95 -27.27 -10.37
CA ALA A 218 -11.09 -27.18 -9.19
C ALA A 218 -9.84 -26.33 -9.48
N THR A 219 -9.24 -26.51 -10.66
CA THR A 219 -8.11 -25.68 -11.13
C THR A 219 -8.52 -24.21 -11.27
N MET A 220 -9.73 -23.94 -11.78
CA MET A 220 -10.26 -22.58 -11.87
C MET A 220 -10.45 -21.94 -10.49
N VAL A 221 -11.04 -22.64 -9.51
CA VAL A 221 -11.21 -22.11 -8.16
C VAL A 221 -9.85 -21.80 -7.52
N CYS A 222 -8.88 -22.71 -7.62
CA CYS A 222 -7.53 -22.48 -7.11
C CYS A 222 -6.85 -21.28 -7.78
N PHE A 223 -7.01 -21.15 -9.10
CA PHE A 223 -6.51 -20.02 -9.88
C PHE A 223 -7.10 -18.69 -9.40
N LEU A 224 -8.42 -18.63 -9.19
CA LEU A 224 -9.10 -17.41 -8.72
C LEU A 224 -8.67 -17.02 -7.31
N ILE A 225 -8.48 -17.99 -6.40
CA ILE A 225 -7.98 -17.73 -5.05
C ILE A 225 -6.55 -17.17 -5.12
N ALA A 226 -5.67 -17.79 -5.92
CA ALA A 226 -4.31 -17.29 -6.12
C ALA A 226 -4.31 -15.86 -6.68
N LYS A 227 -5.14 -15.60 -7.69
CA LYS A 227 -5.26 -14.29 -8.34
C LYS A 227 -5.82 -13.23 -7.40
N MET A 228 -6.85 -13.55 -6.62
CA MET A 228 -7.41 -12.68 -5.58
C MET A 228 -6.37 -12.32 -4.51
N ALA A 229 -5.57 -13.30 -4.07
CA ALA A 229 -4.56 -13.09 -3.05
C ALA A 229 -3.43 -12.16 -3.53
N VAL A 230 -2.99 -12.35 -4.78
CA VAL A 230 -1.98 -11.49 -5.42
C VAL A 230 -2.53 -10.07 -5.66
N ALA A 231 -3.77 -9.94 -6.14
CA ALA A 231 -4.42 -8.64 -6.30
C ALA A 231 -4.56 -7.88 -4.97
N SER A 232 -4.94 -8.59 -3.90
CA SER A 232 -5.00 -8.02 -2.54
C SER A 232 -3.63 -7.58 -2.03
N SER A 233 -2.59 -8.39 -2.24
CA SER A 233 -1.20 -8.05 -1.90
C SER A 233 -0.72 -6.79 -2.66
N PHE A 234 -1.11 -6.65 -3.94
CA PHE A 234 -0.88 -5.44 -4.72
C PHE A 234 -1.53 -4.20 -4.11
N LEU A 235 -2.75 -4.31 -3.55
CA LEU A 235 -3.39 -3.16 -2.91
C LEU A 235 -2.66 -2.74 -1.62
N ILE A 236 -2.18 -3.70 -0.83
CA ILE A 236 -1.56 -3.45 0.48
C ILE A 236 -0.16 -2.86 0.36
N ILE A 237 0.61 -3.22 -0.69
CA ILE A 237 1.99 -2.75 -0.84
C ILE A 237 2.08 -1.23 -1.09
N TYR A 238 1.15 -0.61 -1.82
CA TYR A 238 1.16 0.83 -2.08
C TYR A 238 1.13 1.67 -0.80
N PRO A 239 0.14 1.51 0.10
CA PRO A 239 0.07 2.29 1.33
C PRO A 239 1.19 1.87 2.30
N TYR A 240 1.64 0.61 2.29
CA TYR A 240 2.75 0.15 3.13
C TYR A 240 4.10 0.78 2.75
N ALA A 241 4.43 0.79 1.46
CA ALA A 241 5.64 1.42 0.96
C ALA A 241 5.58 2.95 1.11
N GLY A 242 4.40 3.56 0.99
CA GLY A 242 4.20 4.99 1.26
C GLY A 242 4.52 5.41 2.71
N GLU A 243 4.36 4.49 3.67
CA GLU A 243 4.72 4.71 5.08
C GLU A 243 6.18 4.36 5.40
N LEU A 244 6.82 3.54 4.57
CA LEU A 244 8.20 3.12 4.78
C LEU A 244 9.20 4.12 4.19
N TYR A 245 8.87 4.72 3.04
CA TYR A 245 9.70 5.71 2.37
C TYR A 245 9.44 7.14 2.87
N PRO A 246 10.49 7.96 3.05
CA PRO A 246 10.31 9.38 3.30
C PRO A 246 9.64 10.03 2.08
N THR A 247 8.84 11.07 2.31
CA THR A 247 8.04 11.78 1.29
C THR A 247 8.83 12.09 0.02
N VAL A 248 10.05 12.61 0.19
CA VAL A 248 10.95 13.03 -0.89
C VAL A 248 11.46 11.86 -1.75
N LEU A 249 11.62 10.66 -1.17
CA LEU A 249 12.15 9.49 -1.89
C LEU A 249 11.07 8.46 -2.28
N ARG A 250 9.83 8.67 -1.85
CA ARG A 250 8.72 7.74 -2.06
C ARG A 250 8.46 7.46 -3.54
N ALA A 251 8.40 8.50 -4.36
CA ALA A 251 8.18 8.36 -5.79
C ALA A 251 9.31 7.56 -6.47
N TYR A 252 10.57 7.78 -6.09
CA TYR A 252 11.69 7.01 -6.62
C TYR A 252 11.64 5.54 -6.22
N GLY A 253 11.27 5.23 -4.97
CA GLY A 253 11.05 3.85 -4.51
C GLY A 253 9.96 3.13 -5.29
N PHE A 254 8.85 3.83 -5.59
CA PHE A 254 7.78 3.31 -6.44
C PHE A 254 8.21 3.16 -7.91
N SER A 255 8.94 4.09 -8.48
CA SER A 255 9.37 3.90 -9.88
C SER A 255 10.35 2.73 -9.98
N LEU A 256 11.36 2.67 -9.10
CA LEU A 256 12.42 1.68 -9.15
C LEU A 256 11.90 0.25 -9.05
N GLY A 257 11.05 -0.05 -8.06
CA GLY A 257 10.56 -1.41 -7.91
C GLY A 257 9.52 -1.79 -8.98
N SER A 258 8.79 -0.82 -9.56
CA SER A 258 7.95 -1.09 -10.73
C SER A 258 8.80 -1.45 -11.94
N TYR A 259 9.86 -0.68 -12.22
CA TYR A 259 10.79 -0.97 -13.31
C TYR A 259 11.38 -2.38 -13.19
N ILE A 260 11.80 -2.79 -11.99
CA ILE A 260 12.33 -4.13 -11.76
C ILE A 260 11.23 -5.19 -11.95
N GLY A 261 10.02 -4.93 -11.46
CA GLY A 261 8.87 -5.82 -11.66
C GLY A 261 8.47 -6.01 -13.13
N MET A 262 8.63 -4.97 -13.96
CA MET A 262 8.32 -5.03 -15.40
C MET A 262 9.21 -5.99 -16.19
N THR A 263 10.36 -6.41 -15.65
CA THR A 263 11.18 -7.46 -16.28
C THR A 263 10.40 -8.77 -16.47
N GLY A 264 9.43 -9.06 -15.61
CA GLY A 264 8.52 -10.20 -15.74
C GLY A 264 7.64 -10.13 -17.00
N LEU A 265 7.18 -8.94 -17.37
CA LEU A 265 6.37 -8.75 -18.58
C LEU A 265 7.15 -9.11 -19.85
N ILE A 266 8.45 -8.81 -19.86
CA ILE A 266 9.32 -9.16 -20.98
C ILE A 266 9.58 -10.66 -20.97
N ALA A 267 9.91 -11.26 -19.83
CA ALA A 267 10.33 -12.66 -19.75
C ALA A 267 9.18 -13.68 -19.94
N ILE A 268 8.01 -13.45 -19.35
CA ILE A 268 6.90 -14.43 -19.29
C ILE A 268 6.41 -14.89 -20.67
N PRO A 269 6.18 -14.01 -21.66
CA PRO A 269 5.78 -14.42 -23.01
C PRO A 269 6.80 -15.35 -23.66
N PHE A 270 8.10 -15.11 -23.49
CA PHE A 270 9.16 -16.00 -24.00
C PHE A 270 9.16 -17.35 -23.29
N VAL A 271 8.97 -17.35 -21.96
CA VAL A 271 8.85 -18.60 -21.19
C VAL A 271 7.67 -19.43 -21.67
N VAL A 272 6.49 -18.81 -21.82
CA VAL A 272 5.28 -19.48 -22.32
C VAL A 272 5.47 -19.97 -23.75
N TYR A 273 6.11 -19.18 -24.61
CA TYR A 273 6.42 -19.56 -25.98
C TYR A 273 7.36 -20.78 -26.04
N LEU A 274 8.45 -20.78 -25.25
CA LEU A 274 9.41 -21.88 -25.21
C LEU A 274 8.78 -23.17 -24.67
N VAL A 275 7.96 -23.06 -23.61
CA VAL A 275 7.19 -24.19 -23.06
C VAL A 275 6.31 -24.81 -24.14
N ARG A 276 5.61 -23.99 -24.93
CA ARG A 276 4.74 -24.46 -26.02
C ARG A 276 5.51 -25.08 -27.17
N LYS A 277 6.69 -24.54 -27.52
CA LYS A 277 7.50 -25.00 -28.65
C LYS A 277 8.28 -26.28 -28.36
N HIS A 278 8.85 -26.41 -27.17
CA HIS A 278 9.73 -27.52 -26.82
C HIS A 278 9.01 -28.71 -26.18
N GLY A 279 7.68 -28.66 -26.02
CA GLY A 279 6.92 -29.77 -25.45
C GLY A 279 7.33 -30.09 -24.01
N LEU A 280 8.02 -29.18 -23.33
CA LEU A 280 8.19 -29.16 -21.88
C LEU A 280 6.83 -28.81 -21.29
N SER A 281 5.85 -29.69 -21.47
CA SER A 281 4.73 -29.76 -20.56
C SER A 281 5.35 -29.82 -19.18
N LEU A 282 5.19 -28.73 -18.41
CA LEU A 282 5.05 -28.83 -16.95
C LEU A 282 4.28 -30.12 -16.71
N PRO A 283 4.77 -31.05 -15.88
CA PRO A 283 4.28 -32.42 -15.83
C PRO A 283 2.76 -32.43 -15.66
N ARG A 284 2.07 -32.49 -16.79
CA ARG A 284 0.63 -32.46 -16.96
C ARG A 284 0.34 -33.84 -17.50
N LYS A 285 0.29 -34.78 -16.56
CA LYS A 285 -0.31 -36.09 -16.76
C LYS A 285 -1.79 -36.00 -16.40
#